data_AF-A0A8W8JNP1-F1
#
_entry.id   AF-A0A8W8JNP1-F1
#
_cell.length_a   1.000
_cell.length_b   1.000
_cell.length_c   1.000
_cell.angle_alpha   90.00
_cell.angle_beta   90.00
_cell.angle_gamma   90.00
#
_symmetry.space_group_name_H-M   'P 1'
#
loop_
_entity.id
_entity.type
_entity.pdbx_description
1 polymer ?
#
loop_
_entity_poly.entity_id
_entity_poly.type
_entity_poly.pdbx_seq_one_letter_code
_entity_poly.pdbx_strand_id
1 'polypeptide(L)'
;PLFFLSIVLHRVIPLDKVIMLDVDLKFDEDIRLLYNIFDEFSERSIIGIARENQPVYRHLFHQYRGKNPSTRVGAPPPDGLTGFNSGVLLLDLEKMRKSQVYNSLIDSPKTLETLTQKYLFKGHLGDQDFYTLVSMEHEDLFHILPCSWNRQLCVWWRDHGYGQVFDQYYTCSEQIKVYHGNCNSDIPALQWERQ
;
A
#
# COMPACT_ATOMS: atom_id res chain seq x y z
N PRO A 1 13.88 12.13 -7.93
CA PRO A 1 12.99 11.42 -7.00
C PRO A 1 12.05 10.46 -7.77
N LEU A 2 12.20 9.15 -7.54
CA LEU A 2 11.52 8.06 -8.24
C LEU A 2 10.11 7.74 -7.68
N PHE A 3 9.51 8.65 -6.93
CA PHE A 3 8.30 8.43 -6.12
C PHE A 3 7.03 8.07 -6.90
N PHE A 4 7.05 8.11 -8.23
CA PHE A 4 5.89 7.80 -9.08
C PHE A 4 6.19 6.74 -10.13
N LEU A 5 7.38 6.14 -10.11
CA LEU A 5 7.80 5.19 -11.14
C LEU A 5 6.87 3.98 -11.21
N SER A 6 6.49 3.42 -10.06
CA SER A 6 5.63 2.23 -9.99
C SER A 6 4.29 2.43 -10.71
N ILE A 7 3.74 3.66 -10.71
CA ILE A 7 2.45 4.00 -11.33
C ILE A 7 2.49 3.81 -12.86
N VAL A 8 3.64 4.10 -13.47
CA VAL A 8 3.79 4.11 -14.94
C VAL A 8 4.76 3.04 -15.43
N LEU A 9 5.19 2.15 -14.55
CA LEU A 9 6.25 1.18 -14.84
C LEU A 9 5.91 0.29 -16.04
N HIS A 10 4.62 -0.05 -16.18
CA HIS A 10 4.09 -0.85 -17.29
C HIS A 10 4.27 -0.20 -18.68
N ARG A 11 4.53 1.12 -18.74
CA ARG A 11 4.77 1.87 -19.98
C ARG A 11 6.24 1.94 -20.38
N VAL A 12 7.15 1.68 -19.45
CA VAL A 12 8.58 1.95 -19.64
C VAL A 12 9.44 0.69 -19.75
N ILE A 13 9.01 -0.44 -19.17
CA ILE A 13 9.77 -1.69 -19.24
C ILE A 13 9.01 -2.83 -19.93
N PRO A 14 9.68 -3.70 -20.71
CA PRO A 14 9.07 -4.79 -21.47
C PRO A 14 9.01 -6.11 -20.66
N LEU A 15 8.61 -6.04 -19.39
CA LEU A 15 8.39 -7.21 -18.53
C LEU A 15 6.90 -7.38 -18.23
N ASP A 16 6.49 -8.59 -17.85
CA ASP A 16 5.08 -8.88 -17.54
C ASP A 16 4.76 -8.73 -16.05
N LYS A 17 5.66 -9.15 -15.17
CA LYS A 17 5.51 -9.06 -13.71
C LYS A 17 6.79 -8.51 -13.09
N VAL A 18 6.65 -7.61 -12.13
CA VAL A 18 7.76 -7.04 -11.36
C VAL A 18 7.41 -6.96 -9.90
N ILE A 19 8.34 -7.35 -9.02
CA ILE A 19 8.28 -7.04 -7.59
C ILE A 19 9.17 -5.83 -7.35
N MET A 20 8.60 -4.76 -6.83
CA MET A 20 9.33 -3.55 -6.42
C MET A 20 9.37 -3.49 -4.89
N LEU A 21 10.56 -3.25 -4.36
CA LEU A 21 10.89 -3.38 -2.94
C LEU A 21 11.66 -2.15 -2.48
N ASP A 22 11.33 -1.64 -1.30
CA ASP A 22 12.17 -0.67 -0.60
C ASP A 22 13.50 -1.31 -0.15
N VAL A 23 14.49 -0.47 0.10
CA VAL A 23 15.85 -0.92 0.46
C VAL A 23 16.04 -1.15 1.97
N ASP A 24 15.12 -0.67 2.79
CA ASP A 24 15.08 -0.83 4.25
C ASP A 24 14.20 -2.01 4.69
N LEU A 25 14.21 -3.08 3.89
CA LEU A 25 13.53 -4.34 4.17
C LEU A 25 14.50 -5.40 4.70
N LYS A 26 13.97 -6.34 5.49
CA LYS A 26 14.68 -7.56 5.89
C LYS A 26 13.78 -8.78 5.72
N PHE A 27 14.25 -9.76 4.96
CA PHE A 27 13.54 -10.99 4.65
C PHE A 27 13.85 -12.08 5.69
N ASP A 28 12.81 -12.73 6.19
CA ASP A 28 12.86 -13.93 7.05
C ASP A 28 12.23 -15.14 6.35
N GLU A 29 12.00 -15.04 5.03
CA GLU A 29 11.38 -16.07 4.21
C GLU A 29 11.85 -15.94 2.75
N ASP A 30 11.70 -17.03 1.97
CA ASP A 30 12.05 -17.06 0.56
C ASP A 30 11.15 -16.16 -0.31
N ILE A 31 11.76 -15.21 -1.01
CA ILE A 31 11.09 -14.28 -1.93
C ILE A 31 10.32 -14.98 -3.06
N ARG A 32 10.66 -16.22 -3.41
CA ARG A 32 9.88 -17.00 -4.39
C ARG A 32 8.43 -17.19 -3.94
N LEU A 33 8.18 -17.30 -2.63
CA LEU A 33 6.82 -17.41 -2.11
C LEU A 33 6.03 -16.11 -2.30
N LEU A 34 6.70 -14.96 -2.27
CA LEU A 34 6.09 -13.67 -2.60
C LEU A 34 5.68 -13.62 -4.08
N TYR A 35 6.56 -14.10 -4.98
CA TYR A 35 6.26 -14.15 -6.42
C TYR A 35 5.02 -15.00 -6.74
N ASN A 36 4.82 -16.12 -6.03
CA ASN A 36 3.66 -16.99 -6.23
C ASN A 36 2.31 -16.29 -5.98
N ILE A 37 2.28 -15.19 -5.20
CA ILE A 37 1.03 -14.45 -4.93
C ILE A 37 0.44 -13.82 -6.20
N PHE A 38 1.23 -13.61 -7.26
CA PHE A 38 0.67 -13.20 -8.55
C PHE A 38 -0.41 -14.16 -9.08
N ASP A 39 -0.31 -15.45 -8.75
CA ASP A 39 -1.28 -16.46 -9.18
C ASP A 39 -2.60 -16.38 -8.38
N GLU A 40 -2.60 -15.64 -7.26
CA GLU A 40 -3.77 -15.36 -6.43
C GLU A 40 -4.48 -14.06 -6.85
N PHE A 41 -3.97 -13.33 -7.83
CA PHE A 41 -4.62 -12.12 -8.32
C PHE A 41 -5.95 -12.47 -8.99
N SER A 42 -7.00 -11.74 -8.63
CA SER A 42 -8.25 -11.80 -9.38
C SER A 42 -8.04 -11.37 -10.84
N GLU A 43 -9.06 -11.58 -11.68
CA GLU A 43 -9.03 -11.10 -13.07
C GLU A 43 -8.82 -9.58 -13.16
N ARG A 44 -9.30 -8.81 -12.16
CA ARG A 44 -9.21 -7.35 -12.13
C ARG A 44 -8.00 -6.82 -11.35
N SER A 45 -7.44 -7.63 -10.43
CA SER A 45 -6.28 -7.21 -9.63
C SER A 45 -5.04 -7.09 -10.50
N ILE A 46 -4.42 -5.92 -10.46
CA ILE A 46 -3.23 -5.56 -11.26
C ILE A 46 -2.02 -5.25 -10.37
N ILE A 47 -2.26 -4.93 -9.10
CA ILE A 47 -1.23 -4.59 -8.13
C ILE A 47 -1.47 -5.37 -6.83
N GLY A 48 -0.45 -6.04 -6.33
CA GLY A 48 -0.43 -6.63 -5.00
C GLY A 48 0.28 -5.67 -4.06
N ILE A 49 -0.38 -5.28 -2.97
CA ILE A 49 0.13 -4.28 -2.04
C ILE A 49 -0.40 -4.53 -0.62
N ALA A 50 0.40 -4.22 0.40
CA ALA A 50 -0.01 -4.35 1.79
C ALA A 50 -0.74 -3.10 2.29
N ARG A 51 -1.65 -3.29 3.26
CA ARG A 51 -2.30 -2.19 3.98
C ARG A 51 -1.28 -1.37 4.80
N GLU A 52 -1.50 -0.06 4.87
CA GLU A 52 -0.75 0.82 5.76
C GLU A 52 -1.05 0.47 7.23
N ASN A 53 -0.02 0.12 7.99
CA ASN A 53 -0.10 -0.32 9.39
C ASN A 53 -0.22 0.86 10.38
N GLN A 54 -0.21 2.10 9.90
CA GLN A 54 -0.40 3.30 10.71
C GLN A 54 -1.67 4.09 10.32
N PRO A 55 -2.22 4.92 11.23
CA PRO A 55 -3.41 5.74 10.93
C PRO A 55 -3.10 6.97 10.06
N VAL A 56 -2.10 6.92 9.17
CA VAL A 56 -1.70 8.05 8.30
C VAL A 56 -2.88 8.50 7.45
N TYR A 57 -3.57 7.57 6.80
CA TYR A 57 -4.70 7.89 5.94
C TYR A 57 -5.97 8.22 6.72
N ARG A 58 -6.11 7.77 7.97
CA ARG A 58 -7.13 8.31 8.88
C ARG A 58 -6.94 9.82 9.06
N HIS A 59 -5.69 10.26 9.20
CA HIS A 59 -5.34 11.67 9.30
C HIS A 59 -5.54 12.41 7.98
N LEU A 60 -4.99 11.91 6.87
CA LEU A 60 -5.06 12.60 5.59
C LEU A 60 -6.49 12.73 5.05
N PHE A 61 -7.38 11.78 5.34
CA PHE A 61 -8.79 11.86 4.99
C PHE A 61 -9.68 12.51 6.06
N HIS A 62 -9.13 13.17 7.09
CA HIS A 62 -9.94 13.67 8.22
C HIS A 62 -11.12 14.57 7.80
N GLN A 63 -10.95 15.45 6.81
CA GLN A 63 -12.02 16.32 6.34
C GLN A 63 -13.15 15.53 5.68
N TYR A 64 -12.81 14.58 4.80
CA TYR A 64 -13.78 13.71 4.15
C TYR A 64 -14.52 12.85 5.18
N ARG A 65 -13.80 12.28 6.14
CA ARG A 65 -14.40 11.49 7.24
C ARG A 65 -15.31 12.33 8.13
N GLY A 66 -14.95 13.59 8.40
CA GLY A 66 -15.80 14.52 9.14
C GLY A 66 -17.14 14.79 8.45
N LYS A 67 -17.15 14.83 7.10
CA LYS A 67 -18.37 14.96 6.30
C LYS A 67 -19.12 13.64 6.07
N ASN A 68 -18.46 12.49 6.28
CA ASN A 68 -19.00 11.15 6.01
C ASN A 68 -18.76 10.21 7.20
N PRO A 69 -19.52 10.34 8.31
CA PRO A 69 -19.21 9.63 9.55
C PRO A 69 -19.24 8.09 9.46
N SER A 70 -20.00 7.52 8.53
CA SER A 70 -20.13 6.07 8.31
C SER A 70 -19.13 5.51 7.28
N THR A 71 -18.19 6.32 6.79
CA THR A 71 -17.25 5.87 5.75
C THR A 71 -16.24 4.85 6.28
N ARG A 72 -15.88 3.89 5.41
CA ARG A 72 -14.76 2.96 5.64
C ARG A 72 -13.39 3.61 5.36
N VAL A 73 -13.36 4.76 4.69
CA VAL A 73 -12.12 5.47 4.31
C VAL A 73 -11.33 5.87 5.56
N GLY A 74 -10.07 5.45 5.62
CA GLY A 74 -9.17 5.68 6.75
C GLY A 74 -9.61 4.99 8.05
N ALA A 75 -10.52 4.02 7.98
CA ALA A 75 -10.88 3.17 9.11
C ALA A 75 -9.90 1.97 9.21
N PRO A 76 -9.72 1.39 10.41
CA PRO A 76 -8.82 0.26 10.59
C PRO A 76 -9.40 -1.04 10.00
N PRO A 77 -8.57 -2.07 9.77
CA PRO A 77 -9.03 -3.44 9.53
C PRO A 77 -10.02 -3.96 10.61
N PRO A 78 -10.84 -4.99 10.30
CA PRO A 78 -10.83 -5.78 9.06
C PRO A 78 -11.53 -5.09 7.87
N ASP A 79 -12.55 -4.28 8.14
CA ASP A 79 -13.47 -3.76 7.11
C ASP A 79 -13.05 -2.39 6.55
N GLY A 80 -12.18 -1.67 7.27
CA GLY A 80 -11.75 -0.33 6.90
C GLY A 80 -10.76 -0.29 5.74
N LEU A 81 -10.78 0.84 5.03
CA LEU A 81 -9.85 1.17 3.96
C LEU A 81 -8.72 2.00 4.54
N THR A 82 -7.72 1.28 5.07
CA THR A 82 -6.60 1.85 5.81
C THR A 82 -5.64 2.66 4.94
N GLY A 83 -5.75 2.51 3.61
CA GLY A 83 -4.70 2.88 2.66
C GLY A 83 -3.61 1.83 2.59
N PHE A 84 -2.56 2.12 1.83
CA PHE A 84 -1.52 1.16 1.51
C PHE A 84 -0.13 1.67 1.86
N ASN A 85 0.81 0.74 1.97
CA ASN A 85 2.24 1.03 2.06
C ASN A 85 2.97 0.53 0.80
N SER A 86 3.81 1.37 0.20
CA SER A 86 4.48 1.06 -1.08
C SER A 86 5.82 0.32 -0.96
N GLY A 87 6.24 -0.06 0.25
CA GLY A 87 7.54 -0.73 0.44
C GLY A 87 7.62 -2.14 -0.18
N VAL A 88 6.49 -2.80 -0.42
CA VAL A 88 6.41 -4.06 -1.16
C VAL A 88 5.26 -4.00 -2.16
N LEU A 89 5.59 -4.04 -3.44
CA LEU A 89 4.66 -3.96 -4.56
C LEU A 89 4.84 -5.14 -5.51
N LEU A 90 3.75 -5.83 -5.83
CA LEU A 90 3.67 -6.82 -6.91
C LEU A 90 2.94 -6.17 -8.08
N LEU A 91 3.65 -5.83 -9.16
CA LEU A 91 3.11 -5.14 -10.32
C LEU A 91 2.92 -6.12 -11.47
N ASP A 92 1.67 -6.44 -11.80
CA ASP A 92 1.33 -7.22 -12.99
C ASP A 92 1.23 -6.25 -14.17
N LEU A 93 2.37 -5.96 -14.78
CA LEU A 93 2.52 -4.97 -15.84
C LEU A 93 1.70 -5.34 -17.07
N GLU A 94 1.55 -6.64 -17.36
CA GLU A 94 0.69 -7.10 -18.45
C GLU A 94 -0.77 -6.70 -18.20
N LYS A 95 -1.31 -6.98 -17.00
CA LYS A 95 -2.67 -6.57 -16.64
C LYS A 95 -2.80 -5.05 -16.52
N MET A 96 -1.79 -4.34 -15.99
CA MET A 96 -1.78 -2.88 -15.93
C MET A 96 -1.88 -2.24 -17.34
N ARG A 97 -1.19 -2.80 -18.36
CA ARG A 97 -1.33 -2.34 -19.76
C ARG A 97 -2.75 -2.56 -20.30
N LYS A 98 -3.41 -3.66 -19.93
CA LYS A 98 -4.76 -4.01 -20.42
C LYS A 98 -5.89 -3.31 -19.65
N SER A 99 -5.64 -2.83 -18.44
CA SER A 99 -6.65 -2.21 -17.59
C SER A 99 -7.04 -0.82 -18.09
N GLN A 100 -8.22 -0.71 -18.70
CA GLN A 100 -8.77 0.57 -19.17
C GLN A 100 -9.03 1.53 -17.99
N VAL A 101 -9.53 1.01 -16.87
CA VAL A 101 -9.80 1.79 -15.66
C VAL A 101 -8.50 2.42 -15.15
N TYR A 102 -7.45 1.62 -14.96
CA TYR A 102 -6.17 2.11 -14.46
C TYR A 102 -5.52 3.12 -15.40
N ASN A 103 -5.49 2.86 -16.70
CA ASN A 103 -4.92 3.81 -17.65
C ASN A 103 -5.72 5.11 -17.74
N SER A 104 -7.06 5.07 -17.62
CA SER A 104 -7.88 6.30 -17.58
C SER A 104 -7.58 7.20 -16.38
N LEU A 105 -7.13 6.63 -15.25
CA LEU A 105 -6.73 7.39 -14.06
C LEU A 105 -5.42 8.16 -14.28
N ILE A 106 -4.53 7.61 -15.13
CA ILE A 106 -3.22 8.19 -15.44
C ILE A 106 -3.32 9.19 -16.62
N ASP A 107 -4.09 8.84 -17.65
CA ASP A 107 -4.14 9.61 -18.90
C ASP A 107 -5.03 10.85 -18.81
N SER A 108 -5.90 10.92 -17.80
CA SER A 108 -6.85 12.03 -17.61
C SER A 108 -6.58 12.74 -16.27
N PRO A 109 -5.96 13.93 -16.29
CA PRO A 109 -5.77 14.75 -15.09
C PRO A 109 -7.09 15.04 -14.36
N LYS A 110 -8.18 15.18 -15.12
CA LYS A 110 -9.52 15.45 -14.57
C LYS A 110 -10.04 14.30 -13.71
N THR A 111 -9.72 13.05 -14.04
CA THR A 111 -10.18 11.90 -13.26
C THR A 111 -9.53 11.91 -11.88
N LEU A 112 -8.20 12.08 -11.82
CA LEU A 112 -7.47 12.15 -10.55
C LEU A 112 -7.86 13.41 -9.75
N GLU A 113 -8.02 14.56 -10.42
CA GLU A 113 -8.50 15.79 -9.80
C GLU A 113 -9.87 15.58 -9.15
N THR A 114 -10.81 14.92 -9.85
CA THR A 114 -12.13 14.60 -9.31
C THR A 114 -12.04 13.76 -8.04
N LEU A 115 -11.15 12.76 -7.99
CA LEU A 115 -10.92 11.95 -6.78
C LEU A 115 -10.34 12.77 -5.64
N THR A 116 -9.29 13.57 -5.91
CA THR A 116 -8.69 14.42 -4.86
C THR A 116 -9.69 15.42 -4.29
N GLN A 117 -10.56 16.00 -5.12
CA GLN A 117 -11.65 16.88 -4.69
C GLN A 117 -12.73 16.14 -3.90
N LYS A 118 -13.18 14.97 -4.38
CA LYS A 118 -14.19 14.13 -3.70
C LYS A 118 -13.74 13.75 -2.29
N TYR A 119 -12.49 13.30 -2.16
CA TYR A 119 -11.95 12.82 -0.89
C TYR A 119 -11.22 13.90 -0.08
N LEU A 120 -11.23 15.16 -0.54
CA LEU A 120 -10.55 16.28 0.12
C LEU A 120 -9.09 15.94 0.48
N PHE A 121 -8.41 15.24 -0.44
CA PHE A 121 -7.16 14.56 -0.16
C PHE A 121 -5.97 15.38 -0.68
N LYS A 122 -4.95 15.52 0.18
CA LYS A 122 -3.65 16.10 -0.17
C LYS A 122 -2.53 15.22 0.38
N GLY A 123 -1.86 14.52 -0.52
CA GLY A 123 -0.76 13.60 -0.23
C GLY A 123 0.62 14.25 -0.20
N HIS A 124 1.62 13.48 0.23
CA HIS A 124 3.05 13.80 0.24
C HIS A 124 3.97 12.56 0.06
N LEU A 125 3.43 11.36 -0.15
CA LEU A 125 4.13 10.07 -0.19
C LEU A 125 4.19 9.43 -1.58
N GLY A 126 3.83 10.17 -2.63
CA GLY A 126 4.02 9.73 -4.02
C GLY A 126 3.05 8.64 -4.46
N ASP A 127 3.58 7.52 -4.94
CA ASP A 127 2.84 6.36 -5.42
C ASP A 127 1.95 5.73 -4.35
N GLN A 128 2.41 5.69 -3.11
CA GLN A 128 1.63 5.24 -1.96
C GLN A 128 0.29 5.97 -1.85
N ASP A 129 0.32 7.29 -2.01
CA ASP A 129 -0.87 8.14 -1.94
C ASP A 129 -1.78 7.95 -3.15
N PHE A 130 -1.20 7.78 -4.34
CA PHE A 130 -1.97 7.49 -5.55
C PHE A 130 -2.73 6.16 -5.43
N TYR A 131 -2.05 5.07 -5.06
CA TYR A 131 -2.71 3.77 -4.90
C TYR A 131 -3.77 3.80 -3.81
N THR A 132 -3.45 4.45 -2.68
CA THR A 132 -4.41 4.63 -1.60
C THR A 132 -5.65 5.38 -2.07
N LEU A 133 -5.50 6.52 -2.75
CA LEU A 133 -6.64 7.30 -3.24
C LEU A 133 -7.48 6.51 -4.26
N VAL A 134 -6.83 5.84 -5.21
CA VAL A 134 -7.52 5.02 -6.23
C VAL A 134 -8.30 3.87 -5.59
N SER A 135 -7.74 3.23 -4.55
CA SER A 135 -8.40 2.13 -3.86
C SER A 135 -9.72 2.51 -3.20
N MET A 136 -9.98 3.80 -2.95
CA MET A 136 -11.23 4.24 -2.34
C MET A 136 -12.44 4.08 -3.28
N GLU A 137 -12.20 3.95 -4.59
CA GLU A 137 -13.24 3.68 -5.62
C GLU A 137 -13.05 2.32 -6.32
N HIS A 138 -11.80 1.84 -6.37
CA HIS A 138 -11.39 0.70 -7.20
C HIS A 138 -10.56 -0.30 -6.41
N GLU A 139 -11.13 -0.79 -5.29
CA GLU A 139 -10.51 -1.83 -4.45
C GLU A 139 -10.12 -3.08 -5.26
N ASP A 140 -10.90 -3.41 -6.29
CA ASP A 140 -10.71 -4.60 -7.14
C ASP A 140 -9.42 -4.59 -7.98
N LEU A 141 -8.82 -3.41 -8.20
CA LEU A 141 -7.52 -3.29 -8.85
C LEU A 141 -6.37 -3.80 -7.97
N PHE A 142 -6.62 -3.99 -6.67
CA PHE A 142 -5.61 -4.34 -5.70
C PHE A 142 -5.86 -5.74 -5.13
N HIS A 143 -4.80 -6.54 -5.07
CA HIS A 143 -4.74 -7.72 -4.24
C HIS A 143 -4.07 -7.33 -2.91
N ILE A 144 -4.77 -7.52 -1.79
CA ILE A 144 -4.24 -7.14 -0.48
C ILE A 144 -3.28 -8.21 0.01
N LEU A 145 -1.99 -7.86 0.12
CA LEU A 145 -1.00 -8.77 0.67
C LEU A 145 -1.27 -9.01 2.17
N PRO A 146 -1.04 -10.24 2.66
CA PRO A 146 -0.95 -10.50 4.09
C PRO A 146 0.06 -9.56 4.76
N CYS A 147 -0.25 -9.08 5.98
CA CYS A 147 0.61 -8.10 6.66
C CYS A 147 2.03 -8.63 6.93
N SER A 148 2.19 -9.95 6.96
CA SER A 148 3.49 -10.63 7.11
C SER A 148 4.48 -10.32 5.98
N TRP A 149 4.00 -9.99 4.78
CA TRP A 149 4.84 -9.67 3.61
C TRP A 149 5.32 -8.23 3.54
N ASN A 150 4.82 -7.36 4.42
CA ASN A 150 5.31 -5.99 4.60
C ASN A 150 5.01 -5.54 6.03
N ARG A 151 5.73 -6.11 7.00
CA ARG A 151 5.57 -5.75 8.41
C ARG A 151 6.28 -4.44 8.69
N GLN A 152 5.53 -3.35 8.57
CA GLN A 152 5.99 -2.00 8.86
C GLN A 152 6.28 -1.81 10.34
N LEU A 153 7.43 -1.24 10.67
CA LEU A 153 7.90 -1.04 12.05
C LEU A 153 7.73 0.40 12.55
N CYS A 154 7.40 1.33 11.66
CA CYS A 154 7.21 2.71 12.05
C CYS A 154 6.08 2.86 13.07
N VAL A 155 6.35 3.60 14.17
CA VAL A 155 5.37 3.93 15.21
C VAL A 155 5.09 5.42 15.36
N TRP A 156 5.67 6.26 14.48
CA TRP A 156 5.57 7.72 14.57
C TRP A 156 4.15 8.23 14.87
N TRP A 157 3.12 7.73 14.17
CA TRP A 157 1.74 8.19 14.36
C TRP A 157 1.11 7.84 15.70
N ARG A 158 1.63 6.82 16.42
CA ARG A 158 1.20 6.50 17.78
C ARG A 158 1.37 7.71 18.70
N ASP A 159 2.52 8.35 18.59
CA ASP A 159 2.95 9.42 19.49
C ASP A 159 2.53 10.81 18.98
N HIS A 160 1.84 10.88 17.83
CA HIS A 160 1.37 12.11 17.18
C HIS A 160 -0.17 12.18 17.09
N GLY A 161 -0.84 11.83 18.19
CA GLY A 161 -2.28 12.05 18.37
C GLY A 161 -3.18 10.86 18.06
N TYR A 162 -2.61 9.68 17.73
CA TYR A 162 -3.40 8.49 17.40
C TYR A 162 -3.19 7.29 18.33
N GLY A 163 -2.52 7.48 19.48
CA GLY A 163 -2.22 6.40 20.43
C GLY A 163 -3.43 5.53 20.80
N GLN A 164 -4.63 6.11 20.97
CA GLN A 164 -5.85 5.36 21.33
C GLN A 164 -6.34 4.39 20.25
N VAL A 165 -6.02 4.63 18.99
CA VAL A 165 -6.48 3.81 17.86
C VAL A 165 -5.35 3.06 17.19
N PHE A 166 -4.09 3.38 17.50
CA PHE A 166 -2.90 2.92 16.77
C PHE A 166 -2.84 1.39 16.62
N ASP A 167 -3.08 0.65 17.70
CA ASP A 167 -2.99 -0.82 17.68
C ASP A 167 -4.04 -1.47 16.77
N GLN A 168 -5.14 -0.78 16.46
CA GLN A 168 -6.16 -1.24 15.50
C GLN A 168 -5.61 -1.27 14.06
N TYR A 169 -4.57 -0.48 13.77
CA TYR A 169 -3.88 -0.42 12.47
C TYR A 169 -2.62 -1.28 12.49
N TYR A 170 -1.89 -1.24 13.60
CA TYR A 170 -0.53 -1.74 13.69
C TYR A 170 -0.41 -3.23 13.97
N THR A 171 -1.48 -3.91 14.40
CA THR A 171 -1.41 -5.34 14.75
C THR A 171 -1.24 -6.21 13.50
N CYS A 172 -0.22 -7.07 13.52
CA CYS A 172 -0.04 -8.17 12.57
C CYS A 172 0.29 -9.45 13.36
N SER A 173 -0.61 -10.43 13.36
CA SER A 173 -0.49 -11.65 14.17
C SER A 173 0.10 -12.85 13.41
N GLU A 174 0.38 -12.69 12.13
CA GLU A 174 0.97 -13.72 11.28
C GLU A 174 2.47 -13.90 11.58
N GLN A 175 3.03 -15.04 11.16
CA GLN A 175 4.48 -15.21 11.10
C GLN A 175 5.06 -14.21 10.09
N ILE A 176 5.92 -13.32 10.55
CA ILE A 176 6.48 -12.24 9.73
C ILE A 176 7.45 -12.84 8.71
N LYS A 177 7.32 -12.41 7.45
CA LYS A 177 8.15 -12.86 6.32
C LYS A 177 9.08 -11.75 5.84
N VAL A 178 8.63 -10.50 5.93
CA VAL A 178 9.41 -9.31 5.58
C VAL A 178 9.16 -8.23 6.61
N TYR A 179 10.21 -7.81 7.30
CA TYR A 179 10.21 -6.61 8.14
C TYR A 179 10.56 -5.38 7.30
N HIS A 180 9.90 -4.27 7.57
CA HIS A 180 10.11 -3.00 6.90
C HIS A 180 10.48 -1.93 7.92
N GLY A 181 11.74 -1.49 7.89
CA GLY A 181 12.31 -0.47 8.77
C GLY A 181 11.91 0.96 8.42
N ASN A 182 10.68 1.16 7.94
CA ASN A 182 10.20 2.46 7.50
C ASN A 182 10.32 3.52 8.60
N CYS A 183 10.49 4.78 8.19
CA CYS A 183 10.77 5.91 9.07
C CYS A 183 12.05 5.76 9.93
N ASN A 184 13.03 5.01 9.41
CA ASN A 184 14.30 4.69 10.08
C ASN A 184 14.12 3.89 11.37
N SER A 185 13.12 3.00 11.40
CA SER A 185 12.91 2.10 12.53
C SER A 185 13.91 0.95 12.52
N ASP A 186 14.49 0.65 13.68
CA ASP A 186 15.40 -0.48 13.85
C ASP A 186 14.68 -1.81 13.54
N ILE A 187 15.28 -2.61 12.66
CA ILE A 187 14.78 -3.95 12.32
C ILE A 187 15.40 -4.95 13.30
N PRO A 188 14.59 -5.85 13.92
CA PRO A 188 15.12 -6.86 14.83
C PRO A 188 16.14 -7.79 14.14
N ALA A 189 17.06 -8.34 14.95
CA ALA A 189 17.98 -9.37 14.49
C ALA A 189 17.24 -10.71 14.31
N LEU A 190 17.26 -11.24 13.09
CA LEU A 190 16.67 -12.51 12.71
C LEU A 190 17.53 -13.69 13.17
N GLN A 191 16.95 -14.88 13.15
CA GLN A 191 17.63 -16.08 13.66
C GLN A 191 18.85 -16.45 12.81
N TRP A 192 18.75 -16.32 11.48
CA TRP A 192 19.83 -16.64 10.56
C TRP A 192 21.01 -15.67 10.64
N GLU A 193 20.84 -14.48 11.21
CA GLU A 193 21.94 -13.52 11.45
C GLU A 193 22.82 -13.89 12.64
N ARG A 194 22.35 -14.80 13.49
CA ARG A 194 23.04 -15.22 14.73
C ARG A 194 23.80 -16.54 14.58
N GLN A 195 23.78 -17.12 13.38
CA GLN A 195 24.46 -18.37 13.02
C GLN A 195 25.77 -18.06 12.31
#